data_AF-A0AB37S5R4-F1
#
_entry.id   AF-A0AB37S5R4-F1
#
_cell.length_a   1.000
_cell.length_b   1.000
_cell.length_c   1.000
_cell.angle_alpha   90.00
_cell.angle_beta   90.00
_cell.angle_gamma   90.00
#
_symmetry.space_group_name_H-M   'P 1'
#
loop_
_entity.id
_entity.type
_entity.pdbx_description
1 polymer ?
#
loop_
_entity_poly.entity_id
_entity_poly.type
_entity_poly.pdbx_seq_one_letter_code
_entity_poly.pdbx_strand_id
1 'polypeptide(L)'
;MLKSGGQFAVPSGAGPRHLVFGPDGNYVYLLTELSAELMVLRWDASRGQLALFQTVGTTNPEFQGAKSGAEAAVGADGRFIYVENRAENALVVYRVDRISGELTQIQRISSGGQKAWWLGIDPSRISSVARSAYSAWTPSRAGCSTPGGRSTCPRR
;
A
#
# COMPACT_ATOMS: atom_id res chain seq x y z
N MET A 1 -0.47 25.77 -19.43
CA MET A 1 -0.87 24.55 -20.17
C MET A 1 -0.04 23.39 -19.65
N LEU A 2 -0.69 22.31 -19.19
CA LEU A 2 0.01 21.05 -18.91
C LEU A 2 0.43 20.45 -20.26
N LYS A 3 1.74 20.22 -20.45
CA LYS A 3 2.23 19.50 -21.63
C LYS A 3 1.89 18.03 -21.47
N SER A 4 1.49 17.36 -22.56
CA SER A 4 1.37 15.89 -22.55
C SER A 4 2.75 15.29 -22.27
N GLY A 5 2.89 14.57 -21.16
CA GLY A 5 4.10 13.80 -20.82
C GLY A 5 4.20 12.48 -21.58
N GLY A 6 5.25 11.71 -21.32
CA GLY A 6 5.37 10.34 -21.81
C GLY A 6 4.27 9.43 -21.27
N GLN A 7 3.95 8.36 -21.99
CA GLN A 7 3.07 7.29 -21.53
C GLN A 7 3.88 6.05 -21.16
N PHE A 8 3.39 5.30 -20.17
CA PHE A 8 3.91 4.00 -19.81
C PHE A 8 2.77 2.99 -19.85
N ALA A 9 2.90 1.96 -20.69
CA ALA A 9 1.92 0.89 -20.79
C ALA A 9 2.25 -0.21 -19.77
N VAL A 10 1.22 -0.65 -19.04
CA VAL A 10 1.31 -1.83 -18.16
C VAL A 10 0.72 -3.05 -18.87
N PRO A 11 1.10 -4.27 -18.48
CA PRO A 11 0.48 -5.49 -19.00
C PRO A 11 -1.05 -5.46 -18.89
N SER A 12 -1.72 -6.06 -19.88
CA SER A 12 -3.17 -6.19 -19.85
C SER A 12 -3.62 -6.94 -18.59
N GLY A 13 -4.68 -6.43 -17.95
CA GLY A 13 -5.18 -7.00 -16.71
C GLY A 13 -4.36 -6.68 -15.45
N ALA A 14 -3.30 -5.87 -15.53
CA ALA A 14 -2.55 -5.47 -14.34
C ALA A 14 -3.36 -4.55 -13.41
N GLY A 15 -4.07 -3.57 -13.99
CA GLY A 15 -4.87 -2.59 -13.23
C GLY A 15 -3.99 -1.65 -12.40
N PRO A 16 -3.31 -0.66 -13.02
CA PRO A 16 -2.44 0.27 -12.29
C PRO A 16 -3.27 1.10 -11.30
N ARG A 17 -2.82 1.23 -10.04
CA ARG A 17 -3.62 1.81 -8.95
C ARG A 17 -2.93 2.97 -8.24
N HIS A 18 -1.76 2.72 -7.65
CA HIS A 18 -1.06 3.71 -6.83
C HIS A 18 0.36 3.90 -7.33
N LEU A 19 0.79 5.16 -7.41
CA LEU A 19 2.11 5.54 -7.90
C LEU A 19 2.76 6.44 -6.86
N VAL A 20 4.00 6.13 -6.49
CA VAL A 20 4.77 6.90 -5.53
C VAL A 20 6.21 7.07 -6.03
N PHE A 21 6.74 8.29 -5.92
CA PHE A 21 8.13 8.58 -6.25
C PHE A 21 9.04 8.16 -5.10
N GLY A 22 10.22 7.64 -5.44
CA GLY A 22 11.33 7.57 -4.51
C GLY A 22 11.78 8.99 -4.11
N PRO A 23 12.32 9.17 -2.89
CA PRO A 23 12.70 10.49 -2.39
C PRO A 23 13.85 11.13 -3.16
N ASP A 24 14.66 10.32 -3.86
CA ASP A 24 15.74 10.79 -4.74
C ASP A 24 15.27 11.17 -6.14
N GLY A 25 14.00 10.90 -6.47
CA GLY A 25 13.41 11.16 -7.78
C GLY A 25 13.90 10.25 -8.91
N ASN A 26 14.73 9.24 -8.64
CA ASN A 26 15.27 8.35 -9.67
C ASN A 26 14.33 7.21 -10.04
N TYR A 27 13.48 6.82 -9.09
CA TYR A 27 12.55 5.71 -9.24
C TYR A 27 11.11 6.13 -8.97
N VAL A 28 10.20 5.43 -9.63
CA VAL A 28 8.77 5.46 -9.44
C VAL A 28 8.31 4.04 -9.16
N TYR A 29 7.53 3.87 -8.11
CA TYR A 29 6.94 2.59 -7.75
C TYR A 29 5.46 2.61 -8.10
N LEU A 30 5.08 1.75 -9.04
CA LEU A 30 3.71 1.61 -9.52
C LEU A 30 3.13 0.29 -9.01
N LEU A 31 2.17 0.39 -8.10
CA LEU A 31 1.41 -0.75 -7.61
C LEU A 31 0.22 -1.02 -8.52
N THR A 32 0.03 -2.29 -8.84
CA THR A 32 -1.10 -2.79 -9.61
C THR A 32 -2.11 -3.48 -8.68
N GLU A 33 -3.39 -3.20 -8.87
CA GLU A 33 -4.48 -3.75 -8.09
C GLU A 33 -4.73 -5.22 -8.45
N LEU A 34 -4.92 -5.49 -9.74
CA LEU A 34 -5.46 -6.77 -10.21
C LEU A 34 -4.39 -7.85 -10.34
N SER A 35 -3.15 -7.48 -10.75
CA SER A 35 -2.02 -8.42 -10.73
C SER A 35 -1.29 -8.49 -9.39
N ALA A 36 -1.57 -7.56 -8.47
CA ALA A 36 -0.90 -7.40 -7.17
C ALA A 36 0.63 -7.42 -7.28
N GLU A 37 1.15 -6.61 -8.20
CA GLU A 37 2.57 -6.44 -8.47
C GLU A 37 3.00 -5.01 -8.16
N LEU A 38 4.22 -4.87 -7.67
CA LEU A 38 4.91 -3.59 -7.54
C LEU A 38 5.96 -3.51 -8.66
N MET A 39 5.71 -2.61 -9.61
CA MET A 39 6.63 -2.28 -10.68
C MET A 39 7.57 -1.16 -10.25
N VAL A 40 8.86 -1.40 -10.34
CA VAL A 40 9.92 -0.40 -10.14
C VAL A 40 10.28 0.17 -11.50
N LEU A 41 10.08 1.47 -11.65
CA LEU A 41 10.30 2.20 -12.89
C LEU A 41 11.41 3.23 -12.68
N ARG A 42 12.40 3.29 -13.58
CA ARG A 42 13.34 4.41 -13.62
C ARG A 42 12.65 5.63 -14.21
N TRP A 43 12.84 6.79 -13.59
CA TRP A 43 12.29 8.06 -14.04
C TRP A 43 13.36 8.92 -14.72
N ASP A 44 13.16 9.23 -16.00
CA ASP A 44 13.93 10.25 -16.70
C ASP A 44 13.14 11.57 -16.68
N ALA A 45 13.44 12.43 -15.72
CA ALA A 45 12.79 13.73 -15.56
C ALA A 45 13.03 14.67 -16.75
N SER A 46 14.14 14.53 -17.47
CA SER A 46 14.48 15.40 -18.61
C SER A 46 13.61 15.10 -19.83
N ARG A 47 13.24 13.82 -20.01
CA ARG A 47 12.39 13.35 -21.11
C ARG A 47 10.94 13.12 -20.70
N GLY A 48 10.65 13.09 -19.40
CA GLY A 48 9.35 12.74 -18.87
C GLY A 48 8.97 11.29 -19.16
N GLN A 49 9.93 10.36 -19.04
CA GLN A 49 9.79 8.96 -19.45
C GLN A 49 10.02 7.98 -18.29
N LEU A 50 9.28 6.87 -18.32
CA LEU A 50 9.42 5.75 -17.39
C LEU A 50 9.99 4.53 -18.12
N ALA A 51 10.92 3.83 -17.48
CA ALA A 51 11.44 2.56 -17.97
C ALA A 51 11.32 1.48 -16.89
N LEU A 52 10.73 0.33 -17.23
CA LEU A 52 10.61 -0.79 -16.29
C LEU A 52 12.00 -1.31 -15.90
N PHE A 53 12.25 -1.39 -14.60
CA PHE A 53 13.49 -1.91 -14.03
C PHE A 53 13.28 -3.27 -13.35
N GLN A 54 12.20 -3.41 -12.57
CA GLN A 54 11.90 -4.63 -11.84
C GLN A 54 10.38 -4.76 -11.65
N THR A 55 9.88 -5.99 -11.57
CA THR A 55 8.53 -6.29 -11.09
C THR A 55 8.64 -7.28 -9.94
N VAL A 56 7.99 -6.99 -8.81
CA VAL A 56 7.91 -7.92 -7.67
C VAL A 56 6.45 -8.19 -7.31
N GLY A 57 6.15 -9.44 -6.97
CA GLY A 57 4.82 -9.82 -6.49
C GLY A 57 4.61 -9.39 -5.05
N THR A 58 3.43 -8.85 -4.76
CA THR A 58 3.01 -8.43 -3.41
C THR A 58 2.16 -9.49 -2.72
N THR A 59 1.73 -10.50 -3.46
CA THR A 59 1.01 -11.64 -2.93
C THR A 59 1.96 -12.79 -2.59
N ASN A 60 1.72 -13.55 -1.51
CA ASN A 60 2.48 -14.79 -1.27
C ASN A 60 2.35 -15.72 -2.48
N PRO A 61 3.45 -16.28 -3.02
CA PRO A 61 3.40 -17.23 -4.14
C PRO A 61 2.45 -18.42 -3.96
N GLU A 62 2.17 -18.82 -2.71
CA GLU A 62 1.28 -19.94 -2.37
C GLU A 62 -0.19 -19.53 -2.22
N PHE A 63 -0.52 -18.23 -2.31
CA PHE A 63 -1.89 -17.75 -2.14
C PHE A 63 -2.74 -18.02 -3.39
N GLN A 64 -3.84 -18.74 -3.19
CA GLN A 64 -4.73 -19.21 -4.28
C GLN A 64 -5.97 -18.33 -4.51
N GLY A 65 -6.12 -17.24 -3.76
CA GLY A 65 -7.27 -16.34 -3.89
C GLY A 65 -7.10 -15.29 -5.00
N ALA A 66 -8.15 -14.50 -5.21
CA ALA A 66 -8.07 -13.34 -6.09
C ALA A 66 -7.08 -12.30 -5.54
N LYS A 67 -6.18 -11.83 -6.41
CA LYS A 67 -5.17 -10.83 -6.08
C LYS A 67 -5.79 -9.44 -5.91
N SER A 68 -5.22 -8.64 -5.00
CA SER A 68 -5.73 -7.29 -4.75
C SER A 68 -4.68 -6.42 -4.03
N GLY A 69 -3.90 -5.67 -4.80
CA GLY A 69 -3.07 -4.58 -4.27
C GLY A 69 -3.93 -3.39 -3.82
N ALA A 70 -3.50 -2.67 -2.80
CA ALA A 70 -4.11 -1.42 -2.36
C ALA A 70 -3.10 -0.27 -2.40
N GLU A 71 -2.37 -0.04 -1.32
CA GLU A 71 -1.55 1.16 -1.16
C GLU A 71 -0.08 0.83 -1.31
N ALA A 72 0.69 1.75 -1.88
CA ALA A 72 2.15 1.73 -1.82
C ALA A 72 2.66 3.05 -1.26
N ALA A 73 3.53 2.98 -0.24
CA ALA A 73 4.17 4.14 0.36
C ALA A 73 5.68 3.88 0.52
N VAL A 74 6.47 4.94 0.38
CA VAL A 74 7.94 4.89 0.52
C VAL A 74 8.32 5.62 1.80
N GLY A 75 9.22 5.04 2.58
CA GLY A 75 9.81 5.72 3.74
C GLY A 75 10.59 6.98 3.31
N ALA A 76 10.62 8.00 4.16
CA ALA A 76 11.30 9.27 3.86
C ALA A 76 12.81 9.10 3.55
N ASP A 77 13.43 8.05 4.08
CA ASP A 77 14.83 7.70 3.86
C ASP A 77 15.08 6.87 2.58
N GLY A 78 14.01 6.50 1.86
CA GLY A 78 14.06 5.68 0.65
C GLY A 78 14.51 4.24 0.86
N ARG A 79 14.67 3.77 2.11
CA ARG A 79 15.20 2.43 2.40
C ARG A 79 14.14 1.34 2.33
N PHE A 80 12.88 1.70 2.52
CA PHE A 80 11.78 0.76 2.59
C PHE A 80 10.56 1.21 1.80
N ILE A 81 9.87 0.23 1.23
CA ILE A 81 8.58 0.39 0.57
C ILE A 81 7.58 -0.51 1.26
N TYR A 82 6.43 0.06 1.56
CA TYR A 82 5.33 -0.56 2.28
C TYR A 82 4.17 -0.74 1.31
N VAL A 83 3.68 -1.97 1.19
CA VAL A 83 2.56 -2.30 0.31
C VAL A 83 1.45 -2.97 1.11
N GLU A 84 0.25 -2.40 1.05
CA GLU A 84 -0.95 -3.06 1.58
C GLU A 84 -1.53 -3.99 0.52
N ASN A 85 -1.72 -5.25 0.90
CA ASN A 85 -2.35 -6.28 0.08
C ASN A 85 -3.68 -6.71 0.71
N ARG A 86 -4.79 -6.38 0.04
CA ARG A 86 -6.16 -6.66 0.51
C ARG A 86 -6.55 -8.11 0.38
N ALA A 87 -5.93 -8.85 -0.54
CA ALA A 87 -6.24 -10.27 -0.74
C ALA A 87 -5.81 -11.09 0.49
N GLU A 88 -4.66 -10.74 1.07
CA GLU A 88 -4.09 -11.44 2.21
C GLU A 88 -4.25 -10.70 3.54
N ASN A 89 -4.82 -9.48 3.53
CA ASN A 89 -4.88 -8.60 4.70
C ASN A 89 -3.50 -8.43 5.34
N ALA A 90 -2.51 -8.15 4.49
CA ALA A 90 -1.12 -8.09 4.88
C ALA A 90 -0.44 -6.81 4.41
N LEU A 91 0.39 -6.25 5.30
CA LEU A 91 1.41 -5.27 4.97
C LEU A 91 2.68 -6.02 4.56
N VAL A 92 3.13 -5.75 3.34
CA VAL A 92 4.34 -6.32 2.76
C VAL A 92 5.42 -5.25 2.71
N VAL A 93 6.61 -5.57 3.21
CA VAL A 93 7.71 -4.62 3.31
C VAL A 93 8.86 -5.08 2.42
N TYR A 94 9.28 -4.19 1.53
CA TYR A 94 10.45 -4.35 0.68
C TYR A 94 11.58 -3.45 1.17
N ARG A 95 12.79 -4.00 1.21
CA ARG A 95 14.02 -3.22 1.35
C ARG A 95 14.50 -2.81 -0.04
N VAL A 96 14.90 -1.56 -0.18
CA VAL A 96 15.59 -1.03 -1.37
C VAL A 96 17.09 -1.22 -1.20
N ASP A 97 17.74 -1.91 -2.13
CA ASP A 97 19.20 -1.89 -2.22
C ASP A 97 19.67 -0.51 -2.67
N ARG A 98 20.53 0.14 -1.89
CA ARG A 98 20.93 1.53 -2.15
C ARG A 98 21.94 1.69 -3.27
N ILE A 99 22.51 0.59 -3.77
CA ILE A 99 23.47 0.59 -4.87
C ILE A 99 22.76 0.21 -6.17
N SER A 100 22.02 -0.90 -6.19
CA SER A 100 21.36 -1.39 -7.41
C SER A 100 19.95 -0.82 -7.62
N GLY A 101 19.28 -0.38 -6.56
CA GLY A 101 17.87 0.01 -6.56
C GLY A 101 16.90 -1.17 -6.52
N GLU A 102 17.40 -2.41 -6.42
CA GLU A 102 16.56 -3.61 -6.39
C GLU A 102 15.77 -3.73 -5.09
N LEU A 103 14.56 -4.26 -5.22
CA LEU A 103 13.68 -4.56 -4.10
C LEU A 103 13.83 -6.02 -3.67
N THR A 104 13.93 -6.22 -2.36
CA THR A 104 13.83 -7.54 -1.72
C THR A 104 12.73 -7.51 -0.66
N GLN A 105 11.77 -8.44 -0.73
CA GLN A 105 10.77 -8.59 0.34
C GLN A 105 11.49 -9.03 1.63
N ILE A 106 11.32 -8.28 2.71
CA ILE A 106 11.94 -8.59 4.01
C ILE A 106 10.93 -8.97 5.09
N GLN A 107 9.68 -8.53 4.95
CA GLN A 107 8.63 -8.80 5.93
C GLN A 107 7.27 -8.89 5.27
N ARG A 108 6.40 -9.68 5.90
CA ARG A 108 4.97 -9.76 5.65
C ARG A 108 4.30 -9.87 7.00
N ILE A 109 3.45 -8.91 7.34
CA ILE A 109 2.78 -8.85 8.63
C ILE A 109 1.29 -8.60 8.42
N SER A 110 0.46 -9.05 9.37
CA SER A 110 -0.98 -8.79 9.31
C SER A 110 -1.24 -7.27 9.32
N SER A 111 -2.17 -6.81 8.47
CA SER A 111 -2.65 -5.42 8.47
C SER A 111 -3.50 -5.08 9.70
N GLY A 112 -3.77 -6.06 10.58
CA GLY A 112 -4.58 -5.87 11.80
C GLY A 112 -6.08 -5.72 11.57
N GLY A 113 -6.55 -5.93 10.34
CA GLY A 113 -7.96 -5.79 9.94
C GLY A 113 -8.22 -6.47 8.60
N GLN A 114 -9.37 -6.20 7.98
CA GLN A 114 -9.73 -6.77 6.68
C GLN A 114 -9.75 -5.69 5.60
N LYS A 115 -9.20 -6.03 4.43
CA LYS A 115 -9.22 -5.25 3.18
C LYS A 115 -8.76 -3.80 3.38
N ALA A 116 -7.68 -3.62 4.13
CA ALA A 116 -6.97 -2.36 4.30
C ALA A 116 -6.87 -1.56 2.99
N TRP A 117 -7.43 -0.36 2.96
CA TRP A 117 -7.54 0.40 1.71
C TRP A 117 -6.38 1.37 1.48
N TRP A 118 -5.83 1.90 2.58
CA TRP A 118 -4.84 2.96 2.60
C TRP A 118 -3.95 2.86 3.85
N LEU A 119 -2.73 3.36 3.73
CA LEU A 119 -1.74 3.44 4.80
C LEU A 119 -1.05 4.80 4.78
N GLY A 120 -0.65 5.29 5.95
CA GLY A 120 0.18 6.48 6.11
C GLY A 120 1.43 6.18 6.94
N ILE A 121 2.52 6.88 6.65
CA ILE A 121 3.78 6.80 7.41
C ILE A 121 3.90 8.08 8.25
N ASP A 122 3.99 7.92 9.57
CA ASP A 122 4.29 9.02 10.48
C ASP A 122 5.77 9.42 10.32
N PRO A 123 6.08 10.66 9.88
CA PRO A 123 7.45 11.11 9.67
C PRO A 123 8.25 11.23 10.98
N SER A 124 7.59 11.28 12.15
CA SER A 124 8.24 11.43 13.46
C SER A 124 8.67 10.11 14.12
N ARG A 125 8.20 8.96 13.62
CA ARG A 125 8.45 7.64 14.23
C ARG A 125 9.08 6.68 13.23
N ILE A 126 10.40 6.76 13.12
CA ILE A 126 11.23 6.06 12.13
C ILE A 126 11.30 4.52 12.29
N SER A 127 10.40 3.88 13.05
CA SER A 127 10.53 2.45 13.33
C SER A 127 9.25 1.64 13.60
N SER A 128 8.03 2.19 13.55
CA SER A 128 6.86 1.35 13.84
C SER A 128 5.50 1.85 13.33
N VAL A 129 4.89 0.98 12.52
CA VAL A 129 3.47 0.82 12.17
C VAL A 129 2.92 1.74 11.07
N ALA A 130 2.81 1.16 9.86
CA ALA A 130 1.71 1.49 8.97
C ALA A 130 0.41 1.08 9.67
N ARG A 131 -0.39 2.06 10.11
CA ARG A 131 -1.71 1.77 10.68
C ARG A 131 -2.70 1.81 9.52
N SER A 132 -3.10 0.63 9.05
CA SER A 132 -4.25 0.50 8.16
C SER A 132 -5.47 1.11 8.85
N ALA A 133 -6.03 2.16 8.24
CA ALA A 133 -7.27 2.76 8.70
C ALA A 133 -8.46 1.90 8.26
N TYR A 134 -8.69 0.79 8.98
CA TYR A 134 -10.03 0.27 9.20
C TYR A 134 -10.27 0.27 10.71
N SER A 135 -10.51 1.46 11.29
CA SER A 135 -11.47 1.46 12.39
C SER A 135 -12.81 1.14 11.74
N ALA A 136 -13.18 -0.14 11.73
CA ALA A 136 -14.56 -0.50 11.50
C ALA A 136 -15.36 0.38 12.47
N TRP A 137 -16.14 1.30 11.92
CA TRP A 137 -17.25 1.89 12.63
C TRP A 137 -18.28 0.76 12.77
N THR A 138 -17.95 -0.26 13.55
CA THR A 138 -18.99 -0.90 14.31
C THR A 138 -19.45 0.20 15.25
N PRO A 139 -20.72 0.62 15.22
CA PRO A 139 -21.25 1.20 16.42
C PRO A 139 -21.00 0.11 17.45
N SER A 140 -19.99 0.30 18.31
CA SER A 140 -19.97 -0.41 19.57
C SER A 140 -21.40 -0.23 20.07
N ARG A 141 -22.09 -1.34 20.34
CA ARG A 141 -23.25 -1.25 21.21
C ARG A 141 -22.66 -0.66 22.47
N ALA A 142 -22.75 0.66 22.58
CA ALA A 142 -22.44 1.37 23.78
C ALA A 142 -23.24 0.63 24.83
N GLY A 143 -22.51 -0.06 25.70
CA GLY A 143 -23.11 -0.71 26.85
C GLY A 143 -23.96 0.36 27.51
N CYS A 144 -25.26 0.10 27.56
CA CYS A 144 -26.14 0.85 28.43
C CYS A 144 -25.63 0.60 29.85
N SER A 145 -24.83 1.51 30.38
CA SER A 145 -24.64 1.68 31.80
C SER A 145 -25.32 2.99 32.18
N THR A 146 -26.44 2.88 32.90
CA THR A 146 -26.97 3.96 33.73
C THR A 146 -26.87 3.51 35.18
N PRO A 147 -26.29 4.31 36.09
CA PRO A 147 -26.53 4.14 37.50
C PRO A 147 -27.94 4.66 37.80
N GLY A 148 -28.86 3.74 38.10
CA GLY A 148 -30.18 4.05 38.67
C GLY A 148 -31.36 4.05 37.68
N GLY A 149 -32.19 3.00 37.77
CA GLY A 149 -33.64 3.09 37.59
C GLY A 149 -34.23 3.16 36.16
N ARG A 150 -34.72 2.00 35.69
CA ARG A 150 -35.70 1.72 34.60
C ARG A 150 -35.20 1.78 33.15
N SER A 151 -35.22 0.60 32.53
CA SER A 151 -34.88 0.31 31.13
C SER A 151 -36.07 0.46 30.18
N THR A 152 -35.94 1.27 29.13
CA THR A 152 -36.67 1.10 27.86
C THR A 152 -35.75 1.47 26.70
N CYS A 153 -35.19 0.48 26.02
CA CYS A 153 -34.50 0.67 24.74
C CYS A 153 -35.53 0.44 23.61
N PRO A 154 -35.80 1.39 22.71
CA PRO A 154 -36.74 1.20 21.62
C PRO A 154 -36.14 0.30 20.53
N ARG A 155 -36.91 -0.68 20.06
CA ARG A 155 -36.58 -1.42 18.83
C ARG A 155 -36.88 -0.54 17.61
N ARG A 156 -35.90 -0.35 16.74
CA ARG A 156 -36.05 -0.43 15.27
C ARG A 156 -34.68 -0.60 14.63
#